data_AF-A0AA43QUF7-F1
#
_entry.id   AF-A0AA43QUF7-F1
#
_cell.length_a   1.000
_cell.length_b   1.000
_cell.length_c   1.000
_cell.angle_alpha   90.00
_cell.angle_beta   90.00
_cell.angle_gamma   90.00
#
_symmetry.space_group_name_H-M   'P 1'
#
loop_
_entity.id
_entity.type
_entity.pdbx_description
1 polymer ?
#
loop_
_entity_poly.entity_id
_entity_poly.type
_entity_poly.pdbx_seq_one_letter_code
_entity_poly.pdbx_strand_id
1 'polypeptide(L)'
;MLIYNRSNLLPALVSSKVYQQLEFLAVGSWWIYDKTTFKKIPSSREDVVNDQSIDLRAKRNVMRFLQLAASPESHLAAIEEHGSEPFPAYLQSQFKISEQLQVTLLALTMSPNLPSNTLTSNALTNIHRHLTSVGLFGPGFGAVIPKWGGLAEVAQVACRAGAVGGGVYVLGRGIENTETTSDKEHEHDDEDAEPMIQIRLTDGEKIKSKAVGGSSYDLPVEQQDIAEEVERVSRSISIISSPLDELFPPIAEGAPLPAAAVMVFPSGSLDGGETKEATMHAPVHLMVHTAESGECPAGQCIIYGHTATTTPSRPSLLSFAVSKLLESLTVQPQAQVIWSMQYQQCHPPSTTSKSPDNVFLCQDIFPSLVLEDDVLRDVRSIWESITEKDAKPPFMTFEDREGMDSGEKDDDGDEDIS
;
A
#
# COMPACT_ATOMS: atom_id res chain seq x y z
N MET A 1 -3.17 4.98 0.43
CA MET A 1 -2.00 4.08 0.34
C MET A 1 -1.18 4.49 -0.87
N LEU A 2 0.13 4.39 -0.81
CA LEU A 2 1.02 4.52 -1.96
C LEU A 2 1.30 3.16 -2.61
N ILE A 3 1.64 3.21 -3.89
CA ILE A 3 2.04 2.08 -4.70
C ILE A 3 3.47 2.35 -5.16
N TYR A 4 4.42 1.51 -4.77
CA TYR A 4 5.78 1.59 -5.29
C TYR A 4 5.79 1.30 -6.79
N ASN A 5 6.68 1.95 -7.55
CA ASN A 5 6.77 1.75 -9.00
C ASN A 5 7.10 0.30 -9.37
N ARG A 6 7.78 -0.44 -8.47
CA ARG A 6 8.05 -1.88 -8.62
C ARG A 6 6.91 -2.79 -8.16
N SER A 7 5.76 -2.26 -7.77
CA SER A 7 4.62 -3.09 -7.39
C SER A 7 4.16 -3.96 -8.56
N ASN A 8 3.79 -5.20 -8.27
CA ASN A 8 3.23 -6.15 -9.23
C ASN A 8 1.87 -5.69 -9.78
N LEU A 9 1.18 -4.78 -9.09
CA LEU A 9 -0.07 -4.19 -9.57
C LEU A 9 0.12 -3.41 -10.87
N LEU A 10 1.16 -2.58 -10.98
CA LEU A 10 1.31 -1.67 -12.11
C LEU A 10 1.50 -2.42 -13.44
N PRO A 11 2.39 -3.43 -13.56
CA PRO A 11 2.46 -4.26 -14.76
C PRO A 11 1.14 -4.98 -15.09
N ALA A 12 0.40 -5.44 -14.08
CA ALA A 12 -0.88 -6.12 -14.30
C ALA A 12 -1.97 -5.15 -14.83
N LEU A 13 -1.97 -3.90 -14.39
CA LEU A 13 -2.84 -2.86 -14.95
C LEU A 13 -2.49 -2.55 -16.40
N VAL A 14 -1.20 -2.59 -16.75
CA VAL A 14 -0.72 -2.40 -18.13
C VAL A 14 -1.12 -3.58 -19.01
N SER A 15 -0.86 -4.82 -18.59
CA SER A 15 -1.20 -6.03 -19.37
C SER A 15 -2.69 -6.18 -19.61
N SER A 16 -3.52 -5.75 -18.65
CA SER A 16 -4.97 -5.75 -18.78
C SER A 16 -5.53 -4.51 -19.49
N LYS A 17 -4.69 -3.53 -19.82
CA LYS A 17 -5.07 -2.24 -20.44
C LYS A 17 -6.05 -1.39 -19.61
N VAL A 18 -6.37 -1.81 -18.40
CA VAL A 18 -7.30 -1.07 -17.53
C VAL A 18 -6.71 0.21 -16.98
N TYR A 19 -5.37 0.36 -17.03
CA TYR A 19 -4.68 1.59 -16.68
C TYR A 19 -5.20 2.83 -17.43
N GLN A 20 -5.80 2.67 -18.63
CA GLN A 20 -6.40 3.76 -19.41
C GLN A 20 -7.54 4.48 -18.69
N GLN A 21 -8.11 3.85 -17.67
CA GLN A 21 -9.19 4.41 -16.85
C GLN A 21 -8.69 4.93 -15.49
N LEU A 22 -7.38 4.88 -15.26
CA LEU A 22 -6.75 5.26 -14.01
C LEU A 22 -5.75 6.39 -14.26
N GLU A 23 -5.70 7.33 -13.34
CA GLU A 23 -4.68 8.38 -13.32
C GLU A 23 -3.82 8.20 -12.07
N PHE A 24 -2.50 8.20 -12.25
CA PHE A 24 -1.54 8.05 -11.18
C PHE A 24 -0.72 9.33 -11.01
N LEU A 25 -0.53 9.74 -9.77
CA LEU A 25 0.23 10.94 -9.42
C LEU A 25 1.48 10.56 -8.63
N ALA A 26 2.59 11.27 -8.88
CA ALA A 26 3.86 10.97 -8.25
C ALA A 26 3.83 11.27 -6.74
N VAL A 27 4.41 10.36 -5.96
CA VAL A 27 4.78 10.59 -4.56
C VAL A 27 6.17 11.20 -4.54
N GLY A 28 6.29 12.39 -3.97
CA GLY A 28 7.52 13.15 -3.91
C GLY A 28 8.38 12.78 -2.71
N SER A 29 8.61 13.79 -1.85
CA SER A 29 9.64 13.71 -0.82
C SER A 29 9.19 12.87 0.39
N TRP A 30 10.19 12.23 0.99
CA TRP A 30 10.08 11.50 2.24
C TRP A 30 10.77 12.31 3.33
N TRP A 31 10.12 12.46 4.47
CA TRP A 31 10.56 13.33 5.54
C TRP A 31 10.58 12.57 6.87
N ILE A 32 11.57 12.85 7.69
CA ILE A 32 11.69 12.31 9.04
C ILE A 32 11.64 13.42 10.07
N TYR A 33 10.83 13.23 11.11
CA TYR A 33 10.75 14.15 12.23
C TYR A 33 11.97 13.98 13.15
N ASP A 34 12.69 15.07 13.37
CA ASP A 34 13.82 15.16 14.30
C ASP A 34 13.52 16.23 15.36
N LYS A 35 12.85 15.79 16.43
CA LYS A 35 12.48 16.51 17.67
C LYS A 35 11.64 17.78 17.52
N THR A 36 11.97 18.66 16.58
CA THR A 36 11.33 19.95 16.33
C THR A 36 11.19 20.27 14.84
N THR A 37 11.92 19.61 13.96
CA THR A 37 11.95 19.92 12.52
C THR A 37 11.84 18.66 11.68
N PHE A 38 11.48 18.81 10.40
CA PHE A 38 11.56 17.73 9.43
C PHE A 38 12.82 17.83 8.60
N LYS A 39 13.43 16.67 8.38
CA LYS A 39 14.56 16.51 7.48
C LYS A 39 14.14 15.61 6.33
N LYS A 40 14.50 15.97 5.11
CA LYS A 40 14.28 15.11 3.95
C LYS A 40 15.13 13.84 4.12
N ILE A 41 14.51 12.68 4.00
CA ILE A 41 15.20 11.40 3.98
C ILE A 41 15.92 11.30 2.62
N PRO A 42 17.24 11.08 2.60
CA PRO A 42 17.97 10.76 1.38
C PRO A 42 17.34 9.53 0.71
N SER A 43 16.74 9.73 -0.46
CA SER A 43 16.04 8.69 -1.22
C SER A 43 16.94 8.03 -2.27
N SER A 44 18.06 8.67 -2.60
CA SER A 44 19.03 8.20 -3.58
C SER A 44 20.44 8.07 -2.98
N ARG A 45 21.29 7.32 -3.69
CA ARG A 45 22.73 7.26 -3.40
C ARG A 45 23.38 8.66 -3.47
N GLU A 46 22.93 9.50 -4.40
CA GLU A 46 23.44 10.85 -4.59
C GLU A 46 23.09 11.75 -3.40
N ASP A 47 21.87 11.63 -2.88
CA ASP A 47 21.40 12.39 -1.71
C ASP A 47 22.30 12.11 -0.48
N VAL A 48 22.65 10.84 -0.24
CA VAL A 48 23.52 10.44 0.88
C VAL A 48 24.93 11.00 0.73
N VAL A 49 25.47 11.04 -0.49
CA VAL A 49 26.80 11.59 -0.75
C VAL A 49 26.82 13.10 -0.52
N ASN A 50 25.76 13.79 -0.92
CA ASN A 50 25.65 15.24 -0.82
C ASN A 50 25.31 15.76 0.58
N ASP A 51 24.79 14.91 1.48
CA ASP A 51 24.41 15.28 2.84
C ASP A 51 25.62 15.67 3.71
N GLN A 52 25.80 16.95 4.00
CA GLN A 52 26.95 17.44 4.79
C GLN A 52 26.86 17.13 6.29
N SER A 53 25.72 16.63 6.78
CA SER A 53 25.52 16.31 8.20
C SER A 53 26.10 14.95 8.59
N ILE A 54 26.46 14.10 7.62
CA ILE A 54 27.00 12.75 7.83
C ILE A 54 28.51 12.76 7.57
N ASP A 55 29.29 12.24 8.52
CA ASP A 55 30.74 12.12 8.33
C ASP A 55 31.11 11.13 7.21
N LEU A 56 32.34 11.25 6.67
CA LEU A 56 32.78 10.43 5.54
C LEU A 56 32.80 8.92 5.83
N ARG A 57 33.05 8.51 7.07
CA ARG A 57 33.09 7.09 7.45
C ARG A 57 31.68 6.52 7.52
N ALA A 58 30.77 7.25 8.16
CA ALA A 58 29.36 6.91 8.24
C ALA A 58 28.71 6.87 6.85
N LYS A 59 29.02 7.83 5.97
CA LYS A 59 28.61 7.81 4.56
C LYS A 59 29.05 6.53 3.85
N ARG A 60 30.31 6.12 3.99
CA ARG A 60 30.83 4.88 3.40
C ARG A 60 30.08 3.64 3.90
N ASN A 61 29.77 3.59 5.20
CA ASN A 61 29.03 2.48 5.81
C ASN A 61 27.60 2.40 5.28
N VAL A 62 26.89 3.55 5.24
CA VAL A 62 25.53 3.64 4.68
C VAL A 62 25.53 3.28 3.20
N MET A 63 26.49 3.79 2.42
CA MET A 63 26.59 3.49 0.99
C MET A 63 26.85 2.00 0.72
N ARG A 64 27.68 1.34 1.54
CA ARG A 64 27.88 -0.12 1.46
C ARG A 64 26.59 -0.87 1.72
N PHE A 65 25.81 -0.45 2.72
CA PHE A 65 24.50 -1.03 2.99
C PHE A 65 23.52 -0.81 1.81
N LEU A 66 23.39 0.42 1.30
CA LEU A 66 22.50 0.71 0.17
C LEU A 66 22.91 -0.02 -1.12
N GLN A 67 24.20 -0.31 -1.29
CA GLN A 67 24.68 -1.15 -2.39
C GLN A 67 24.21 -2.59 -2.25
N LEU A 68 24.32 -3.17 -1.04
CA LEU A 68 23.81 -4.50 -0.76
C LEU A 68 22.29 -4.55 -0.92
N ALA A 69 21.56 -3.60 -0.32
CA ALA A 69 20.11 -3.57 -0.34
C ALA A 69 19.53 -3.38 -1.75
N ALA A 70 20.21 -2.66 -2.64
CA ALA A 70 19.76 -2.50 -4.03
C ALA A 70 20.09 -3.71 -4.93
N SER A 71 21.00 -4.59 -4.52
CA SER A 71 21.45 -5.75 -5.30
C SER A 71 20.48 -6.94 -5.13
N PRO A 72 19.86 -7.45 -6.21
CA PRO A 72 18.93 -8.59 -6.13
C PRO A 72 19.54 -9.82 -5.46
N GLU A 73 20.76 -10.20 -5.83
CA GLU A 73 21.42 -11.39 -5.29
C GLU A 73 21.88 -11.19 -3.85
N SER A 74 22.47 -10.03 -3.56
CA SER A 74 23.09 -9.77 -2.25
C SER A 74 22.06 -9.55 -1.14
N HIS A 75 20.92 -8.91 -1.43
CA HIS A 75 19.88 -8.73 -0.43
C HIS A 75 19.18 -10.06 -0.09
N LEU A 76 18.92 -10.93 -1.08
CA LEU A 76 18.33 -12.25 -0.84
C LEU A 76 19.24 -13.14 0.03
N ALA A 77 20.54 -13.16 -0.26
CA ALA A 77 21.51 -13.88 0.57
C ALA A 77 21.54 -13.35 2.02
N ALA A 78 21.49 -12.02 2.19
CA ALA A 78 21.42 -11.42 3.51
C ALA A 78 20.11 -11.73 4.25
N ILE A 79 18.98 -11.84 3.54
CA ILE A 79 17.70 -12.27 4.12
C ILE A 79 17.78 -13.74 4.57
N GLU A 80 18.43 -14.61 3.81
CA GLU A 80 18.61 -16.02 4.18
C GLU A 80 19.46 -16.18 5.45
N GLU A 81 20.57 -15.42 5.55
CA GLU A 81 21.50 -15.52 6.67
C GLU A 81 21.02 -14.78 7.92
N HIS A 82 20.45 -13.58 7.75
CA HIS A 82 20.13 -12.64 8.83
C HIS A 82 18.64 -12.29 8.92
N GLY A 83 17.74 -12.97 8.20
CA GLY A 83 16.35 -12.54 8.09
C GLY A 83 15.60 -12.44 9.43
N SER A 84 15.91 -13.32 10.38
CA SER A 84 15.24 -13.42 11.69
C SER A 84 15.80 -12.49 12.78
N GLU A 85 16.95 -11.83 12.55
CA GLU A 85 17.48 -10.86 13.52
C GLU A 85 16.79 -9.48 13.37
N PRO A 86 16.64 -8.72 14.47
CA PRO A 86 16.17 -7.35 14.41
C PRO A 86 17.06 -6.47 13.52
N PHE A 87 16.44 -5.70 12.64
CA PHE A 87 17.14 -4.87 11.65
C PHE A 87 18.16 -3.88 12.26
N PRO A 88 17.89 -3.20 13.39
CA PRO A 88 18.91 -2.37 14.05
C PRO A 88 20.16 -3.15 14.45
N ALA A 89 19.99 -4.40 14.92
CA ALA A 89 21.10 -5.26 15.29
C ALA A 89 21.93 -5.66 14.06
N TYR A 90 21.28 -5.97 12.94
CA TYR A 90 21.95 -6.24 11.65
C TYR A 90 22.78 -5.05 11.16
N LEU A 91 22.20 -3.84 11.16
CA LEU A 91 22.90 -2.62 10.74
C LEU A 91 24.12 -2.33 11.62
N GLN A 92 23.99 -2.54 12.93
CA GLN A 92 25.08 -2.35 13.87
C GLN A 92 26.17 -3.41 13.73
N SER A 93 25.80 -4.69 13.55
CA SER A 93 26.73 -5.81 13.51
C SER A 93 27.52 -5.83 12.19
N GLN A 94 26.84 -5.73 11.05
CA GLN A 94 27.41 -5.92 9.72
C GLN A 94 28.02 -4.63 9.12
N PHE A 95 27.39 -3.48 9.35
CA PHE A 95 27.78 -2.22 8.70
C PHE A 95 28.35 -1.17 9.64
N LYS A 96 28.27 -1.38 10.96
CA LYS A 96 28.69 -0.41 11.98
C LYS A 96 27.99 0.94 11.80
N ILE A 97 26.71 0.93 11.45
CA ILE A 97 25.89 2.13 11.27
C ILE A 97 25.35 2.55 12.65
N SER A 98 25.56 3.82 13.03
CA SER A 98 25.12 4.38 14.32
C SER A 98 23.61 4.45 14.45
N GLU A 99 23.08 4.39 15.68
CA GLU A 99 21.64 4.50 16.00
C GLU A 99 20.94 5.66 15.29
N GLN A 100 21.56 6.86 15.25
CA GLN A 100 20.98 8.03 14.58
C GLN A 100 20.70 7.81 13.09
N LEU A 101 21.54 7.04 12.40
CA LEU A 101 21.37 6.72 10.97
C LEU A 101 20.48 5.49 10.77
N GLN A 102 20.46 4.57 11.74
CA GLN A 102 19.52 3.45 11.73
C GLN A 102 18.08 3.97 11.73
N VAL A 103 17.78 5.05 12.46
CA VAL A 103 16.46 5.70 12.47
C VAL A 103 16.03 6.14 11.06
N THR A 104 16.94 6.72 10.28
CA THR A 104 16.65 7.11 8.89
C THR A 104 16.39 5.90 7.99
N LEU A 105 17.18 4.83 8.14
CA LEU A 105 16.99 3.59 7.36
C LEU A 105 15.71 2.85 7.75
N LEU A 106 15.35 2.86 9.04
CA LEU A 106 14.07 2.35 9.53
C LEU A 106 12.89 3.11 8.92
N ALA A 107 12.98 4.43 8.77
CA ALA A 107 11.93 5.23 8.17
C ALA A 107 11.65 4.83 6.70
N LEU A 108 12.67 4.40 5.94
CA LEU A 108 12.50 3.88 4.57
C LEU A 108 11.72 2.55 4.51
N THR A 109 11.68 1.80 5.62
CA THR A 109 10.96 0.51 5.66
C THR A 109 9.45 0.67 5.67
N MET A 110 8.94 1.85 6.07
CA MET A 110 7.50 2.09 6.36
C MET A 110 6.89 1.07 7.33
N SER A 111 7.72 0.43 8.16
CA SER A 111 7.30 -0.62 9.09
C SER A 111 6.38 -0.03 10.16
N PRO A 112 5.19 -0.62 10.41
CA PRO A 112 4.34 -0.22 11.54
C PRO A 112 4.91 -0.64 12.89
N ASN A 113 5.92 -1.52 12.90
CA ASN A 113 6.45 -2.13 14.11
C ASN A 113 7.48 -1.26 14.82
N LEU A 114 7.67 -1.53 16.12
CA LEU A 114 8.81 -0.98 16.85
C LEU A 114 10.13 -1.41 16.19
N PRO A 115 11.21 -0.62 16.30
CA PRO A 115 12.52 -0.97 15.76
C PRO A 115 13.02 -2.35 16.21
N SER A 116 12.75 -2.74 17.46
CA SER A 116 13.13 -4.05 18.01
C SER A 116 12.40 -5.23 17.36
N ASN A 117 11.20 -5.00 16.81
CA ASN A 117 10.34 -6.02 16.23
C ASN A 117 10.37 -5.99 14.69
N THR A 118 11.10 -5.04 14.11
CA THR A 118 11.28 -4.97 12.66
C THR A 118 12.40 -5.94 12.26
N LEU A 119 12.01 -7.09 11.71
CA LEU A 119 12.93 -8.11 11.22
C LEU A 119 13.74 -7.62 10.01
N THR A 120 14.97 -8.10 9.90
CA THR A 120 15.87 -7.77 8.79
C THR A 120 15.30 -8.23 7.44
N SER A 121 14.58 -9.36 7.40
CA SER A 121 13.90 -9.82 6.19
C SER A 121 12.91 -8.78 5.64
N ASN A 122 12.03 -8.28 6.49
CA ASN A 122 11.01 -7.30 6.12
C ASN A 122 11.66 -5.96 5.77
N ALA A 123 12.64 -5.51 6.56
CA ALA A 123 13.33 -4.25 6.31
C ALA A 123 14.11 -4.26 4.98
N LEU A 124 14.86 -5.33 4.68
CA LEU A 124 15.61 -5.45 3.44
C LEU A 124 14.68 -5.53 2.23
N THR A 125 13.59 -6.29 2.30
CA THR A 125 12.58 -6.36 1.23
C THR A 125 11.99 -4.96 0.94
N ASN A 126 11.60 -4.22 1.99
CA ASN A 126 10.98 -2.91 1.84
C ASN A 126 11.96 -1.86 1.30
N ILE A 127 13.19 -1.85 1.82
CA ILE A 127 14.25 -0.94 1.35
C ILE A 127 14.68 -1.30 -0.07
N HIS A 128 14.81 -2.57 -0.41
CA HIS A 128 15.10 -3.02 -1.78
C HIS A 128 14.02 -2.50 -2.74
N ARG A 129 12.74 -2.69 -2.40
CA ARG A 129 11.60 -2.20 -3.18
C ARG A 129 11.63 -0.68 -3.33
N HIS A 130 11.89 0.06 -2.26
CA HIS A 130 12.02 1.51 -2.30
C HIS A 130 13.12 1.95 -3.28
N LEU A 131 14.34 1.45 -3.10
CA LEU A 131 15.52 1.85 -3.89
C LEU A 131 15.38 1.48 -5.37
N THR A 132 14.83 0.30 -5.67
CA THR A 132 14.68 -0.18 -7.06
C THR A 132 13.47 0.41 -7.78
N SER A 133 12.58 1.10 -7.06
CA SER A 133 11.44 1.81 -7.64
C SER A 133 11.76 3.23 -8.09
N VAL A 134 12.71 3.89 -7.42
CA VAL A 134 13.15 5.24 -7.78
C VAL A 134 13.71 5.24 -9.20
N GLY A 135 13.21 6.14 -10.05
CA GLY A 135 13.71 6.29 -11.41
C GLY A 135 13.01 5.41 -12.46
N LEU A 136 12.15 4.46 -12.04
CA LEU A 136 11.57 3.47 -12.98
C LEU A 136 10.63 4.11 -14.02
N PHE A 137 9.82 5.10 -13.62
CA PHE A 137 8.87 5.80 -14.49
C PHE A 137 9.23 7.26 -14.75
N GLY A 138 10.48 7.64 -14.47
CA GLY A 138 10.94 9.01 -14.59
C GLY A 138 11.84 9.42 -13.43
N PRO A 139 12.52 10.56 -13.55
CA PRO A 139 13.54 10.96 -12.59
C PRO A 139 12.94 11.26 -11.20
N GLY A 140 13.58 10.69 -10.18
CA GLY A 140 13.49 11.14 -8.79
C GLY A 140 12.31 10.68 -7.94
N PHE A 141 11.31 9.98 -8.50
CA PHE A 141 10.21 9.39 -7.71
C PHE A 141 10.20 7.87 -7.80
N GLY A 142 9.81 7.22 -6.71
CA GLY A 142 9.73 5.76 -6.59
C GLY A 142 8.34 5.22 -6.29
N ALA A 143 7.34 6.08 -6.11
CA ALA A 143 5.99 5.63 -5.81
C ALA A 143 4.95 6.58 -6.43
N VAL A 144 3.74 6.05 -6.57
CA VAL A 144 2.57 6.76 -7.07
C VAL A 144 1.37 6.56 -6.15
N ILE A 145 0.40 7.45 -6.25
CA ILE A 145 -0.95 7.29 -5.70
C ILE A 145 -1.96 7.34 -6.84
N PRO A 146 -3.04 6.53 -6.81
CA PRO A 146 -4.17 6.74 -7.71
C PRO A 146 -4.89 8.04 -7.34
N LYS A 147 -5.27 8.81 -8.35
CA LYS A 147 -6.17 9.96 -8.20
C LYS A 147 -7.59 9.49 -7.84
N TRP A 148 -8.41 10.39 -7.29
CA TRP A 148 -9.84 10.21 -6.97
C TRP A 148 -10.19 9.25 -5.82
N GLY A 149 -9.26 8.99 -4.89
CA GLY A 149 -9.56 8.20 -3.69
C GLY A 149 -8.78 6.89 -3.57
N GLY A 150 -7.59 6.82 -4.18
CA GLY A 150 -6.63 5.74 -3.96
C GLY A 150 -7.07 4.41 -4.57
N LEU A 151 -6.87 3.30 -3.85
CA LEU A 151 -7.07 1.96 -4.40
C LEU A 151 -8.54 1.59 -4.65
N ALA A 152 -9.49 2.37 -4.16
CA ALA A 152 -10.91 2.19 -4.48
C ALA A 152 -11.17 2.34 -5.99
N GLU A 153 -10.43 3.22 -6.68
CA GLU A 153 -10.53 3.38 -8.13
C GLU A 153 -10.03 2.14 -8.87
N VAL A 154 -8.95 1.52 -8.38
CA VAL A 154 -8.44 0.26 -8.94
C VAL A 154 -9.48 -0.84 -8.82
N ALA A 155 -10.16 -0.95 -7.67
CA ALA A 155 -11.25 -1.91 -7.47
C ALA A 155 -12.43 -1.62 -8.41
N GLN A 156 -12.86 -0.37 -8.54
CA GLN A 156 -13.96 0.02 -9.44
C GLN A 156 -13.65 -0.28 -10.91
N VAL A 157 -12.43 0.03 -11.36
CA VAL A 157 -12.00 -0.26 -12.73
C VAL A 157 -11.90 -1.77 -12.97
N ALA A 158 -11.43 -2.55 -11.99
CA ALA A 158 -11.47 -4.01 -12.06
C ALA A 158 -12.91 -4.54 -12.15
N CYS A 159 -13.84 -3.99 -11.37
CA CYS A 159 -15.26 -4.33 -11.46
C CYS A 159 -15.83 -3.99 -12.85
N ARG A 160 -15.48 -2.82 -13.40
CA ARG A 160 -15.89 -2.44 -14.76
C ARG A 160 -15.35 -3.40 -15.81
N ALA A 161 -14.08 -3.81 -15.72
CA ALA A 161 -13.51 -4.82 -16.61
C ALA A 161 -14.26 -6.16 -16.51
N GLY A 162 -14.60 -6.59 -15.29
CA GLY A 162 -15.44 -7.76 -15.05
C GLY A 162 -16.82 -7.65 -15.71
N ALA A 163 -17.47 -6.49 -15.59
CA ALA A 163 -18.78 -6.23 -16.20
C ALA A 163 -18.73 -6.23 -17.74
N VAL A 164 -17.66 -5.67 -18.29
CA VAL A 164 -17.38 -5.70 -19.74
C VAL A 164 -17.19 -7.13 -20.25
N GLY A 165 -16.66 -8.03 -19.39
CA GLY A 165 -16.57 -9.47 -19.63
C GLY A 165 -17.87 -10.25 -19.38
N GLY A 166 -18.98 -9.59 -19.08
CA GLY A 166 -20.29 -10.21 -18.83
C GLY A 166 -20.61 -10.48 -17.36
N GLY A 167 -19.75 -10.06 -16.43
CA GLY A 167 -20.04 -10.13 -14.99
C GLY A 167 -21.20 -9.23 -14.57
N VAL A 168 -21.98 -9.68 -13.59
CA VAL A 168 -23.11 -8.92 -13.03
C VAL A 168 -22.75 -8.49 -11.61
N TYR A 169 -22.90 -7.20 -11.32
CA TYR A 169 -22.63 -6.63 -9.99
C TYR A 169 -23.93 -6.22 -9.32
N VAL A 170 -24.11 -6.63 -8.06
CA VAL A 170 -25.27 -6.26 -7.25
C VAL A 170 -24.80 -5.79 -5.88
N LEU A 171 -25.04 -4.51 -5.58
CA LEU A 171 -24.74 -3.92 -4.27
C LEU A 171 -25.91 -4.10 -3.31
N GLY A 172 -25.64 -4.01 -2.00
CA GLY A 172 -26.66 -4.16 -0.96
C GLY A 172 -27.18 -5.58 -0.78
N ARG A 173 -26.46 -6.59 -1.30
CA ARG A 173 -26.76 -8.02 -1.17
C ARG A 173 -25.54 -8.80 -0.70
N GLY A 174 -25.34 -8.88 0.61
CA GLY A 174 -24.30 -9.72 1.22
C GLY A 174 -24.66 -11.21 1.20
N ILE A 175 -23.65 -12.06 1.42
CA ILE A 175 -23.82 -13.51 1.61
C ILE A 175 -24.16 -13.78 3.08
N GLU A 176 -25.27 -14.47 3.33
CA GLU A 176 -25.71 -14.87 4.66
C GLU A 176 -25.20 -16.27 5.03
N ASN A 177 -25.30 -17.22 4.09
CA ASN A 177 -24.84 -18.60 4.30
C ASN A 177 -24.38 -19.25 2.99
N THR A 178 -23.45 -20.20 3.09
CA THR A 178 -22.99 -21.07 2.01
C THR A 178 -23.14 -22.53 2.40
N GLU A 179 -23.86 -23.32 1.61
CA GLU A 179 -24.09 -24.75 1.83
C GLU A 179 -23.62 -25.53 0.60
N THR A 180 -22.65 -26.44 0.77
CA THR A 180 -22.27 -27.39 -0.29
C THR A 180 -23.36 -28.43 -0.42
N THR A 181 -23.99 -28.57 -1.59
CA THR A 181 -24.92 -29.67 -1.84
C THR A 181 -24.11 -30.96 -1.94
N SER A 182 -23.99 -31.69 -0.83
CA SER A 182 -23.48 -33.06 -0.84
C SER A 182 -24.64 -34.00 -1.15
N ASP A 183 -24.57 -34.70 -2.29
CA ASP A 183 -25.17 -35.97 -2.76
C ASP A 183 -26.44 -36.57 -2.11
N LYS A 184 -27.22 -35.87 -1.27
CA LYS A 184 -28.28 -36.45 -0.44
C LYS A 184 -29.70 -36.07 -0.84
N GLU A 185 -29.89 -35.40 -1.98
CA GLU A 185 -31.23 -35.15 -2.55
C GLU A 185 -31.39 -35.61 -4.01
N HIS A 186 -30.45 -36.41 -4.53
CA HIS A 186 -30.64 -37.09 -5.81
C HIS A 186 -31.38 -38.43 -5.58
N GLU A 187 -32.70 -38.35 -5.36
CA GLU A 187 -33.60 -39.51 -5.58
C GLU A 187 -33.89 -39.74 -7.08
N HIS A 188 -33.27 -38.98 -7.99
CA HIS A 188 -33.30 -39.24 -9.42
C HIS A 188 -31.93 -39.01 -10.08
N ASP A 189 -31.48 -40.05 -10.76
CA ASP A 189 -30.28 -40.26 -11.56
C ASP A 189 -29.74 -39.02 -12.31
N ASP A 190 -28.54 -38.59 -11.94
CA ASP A 190 -27.54 -37.98 -12.85
C ASP A 190 -26.16 -38.11 -12.16
N GLU A 191 -25.44 -39.22 -12.43
CA GLU A 191 -24.09 -39.50 -11.89
C GLU A 191 -23.01 -38.51 -12.37
N ASP A 192 -23.35 -37.60 -13.30
CA ASP A 192 -22.46 -36.63 -13.94
C ASP A 192 -22.67 -35.16 -13.48
N ALA A 193 -23.54 -34.89 -12.50
CA ALA A 193 -23.80 -33.52 -12.04
C ALA A 193 -22.64 -32.98 -11.18
N GLU A 194 -21.96 -31.94 -11.66
CA GLU A 194 -20.89 -31.28 -10.88
C GLU A 194 -21.45 -30.68 -9.57
N PRO A 195 -20.74 -30.82 -8.43
CA PRO A 195 -21.19 -30.28 -7.15
C PRO A 195 -21.29 -28.75 -7.21
N MET A 196 -22.40 -28.20 -6.73
CA MET A 196 -22.67 -26.75 -6.69
C MET A 196 -22.75 -26.26 -5.25
N ILE A 197 -22.38 -25.01 -5.04
CA ILE A 197 -22.54 -24.30 -3.77
C ILE A 197 -23.87 -23.55 -3.83
N GLN A 198 -24.77 -23.82 -2.88
CA GLN A 198 -25.96 -23.02 -2.67
C GLN A 198 -25.63 -21.84 -1.75
N ILE A 199 -25.93 -20.64 -2.20
CA ILE A 199 -25.63 -19.39 -1.49
C ILE A 199 -26.95 -18.72 -1.15
N ARG A 200 -27.15 -18.41 0.14
CA ARG A 200 -28.26 -17.58 0.60
C ARG A 200 -27.78 -16.15 0.73
N LEU A 201 -28.47 -15.24 0.06
CA LEU A 201 -28.23 -13.81 0.16
C LEU A 201 -29.02 -13.20 1.32
N THR A 202 -28.54 -12.06 1.81
CA THR A 202 -29.14 -11.29 2.92
C THR A 202 -30.58 -10.81 2.68
N ASP A 203 -31.06 -10.79 1.43
CA ASP A 203 -32.47 -10.51 1.08
C ASP A 203 -33.35 -11.77 1.02
N GLY A 204 -32.78 -12.93 1.35
CA GLY A 204 -33.44 -14.23 1.34
C GLY A 204 -33.39 -14.96 0.00
N GLU A 205 -32.89 -14.33 -1.08
CA GLU A 205 -32.71 -14.98 -2.37
C GLU A 205 -31.68 -16.12 -2.28
N LYS A 206 -31.88 -17.18 -3.07
CA LYS A 206 -30.96 -18.31 -3.15
C LYS A 206 -30.38 -18.41 -4.56
N ILE A 207 -29.07 -18.43 -4.66
CA ILE A 207 -28.34 -18.63 -5.92
C ILE A 207 -27.46 -19.87 -5.83
N LYS A 208 -27.00 -20.37 -6.98
CA LYS A 208 -26.08 -21.51 -7.07
C LYS A 208 -24.84 -21.11 -7.86
N SER A 209 -23.66 -21.50 -7.40
CA SER A 209 -22.38 -21.27 -8.10
C SER A 209 -21.46 -22.48 -7.97
N LYS A 210 -20.54 -22.65 -8.93
CA LYS A 210 -19.47 -23.67 -8.84
C LYS A 210 -18.39 -23.28 -7.84
N ALA A 211 -18.14 -21.98 -7.71
CA ALA A 211 -17.13 -21.41 -6.83
C ALA A 211 -17.63 -20.11 -6.19
N VAL A 212 -17.14 -19.83 -4.98
CA VAL A 212 -17.43 -18.59 -4.25
C VAL A 212 -16.13 -18.00 -3.74
N GLY A 213 -15.89 -16.71 -3.98
CA GLY A 213 -14.72 -16.00 -3.48
C GLY A 213 -15.14 -14.76 -2.70
N GLY A 214 -14.43 -14.44 -1.61
CA GLY A 214 -14.69 -13.25 -0.81
C GLY A 214 -13.69 -13.10 0.34
N SER A 215 -13.68 -11.94 1.00
CA SER A 215 -12.86 -11.70 2.20
C SER A 215 -13.49 -12.30 3.46
N SER A 216 -12.80 -12.17 4.59
CA SER A 216 -13.32 -12.55 5.91
C SER A 216 -14.56 -11.75 6.33
N TYR A 217 -14.80 -10.60 5.68
CA TYR A 217 -15.99 -9.77 5.88
C TYR A 217 -17.16 -10.15 4.95
N ASP A 218 -16.87 -10.84 3.84
CA ASP A 218 -17.87 -11.19 2.83
C ASP A 218 -18.43 -12.59 3.03
N LEU A 219 -17.61 -13.51 3.56
CA LEU A 219 -17.97 -14.92 3.73
C LEU A 219 -18.34 -15.24 5.19
N PRO A 220 -19.33 -16.11 5.42
CA PRO A 220 -19.69 -16.58 6.75
C PRO A 220 -18.64 -17.58 7.25
N VAL A 221 -17.51 -17.07 7.73
CA VAL A 221 -16.46 -17.90 8.35
C VAL A 221 -16.86 -18.18 9.80
N GLU A 222 -16.74 -19.44 10.25
CA GLU A 222 -16.88 -19.77 11.67
C GLU A 222 -15.80 -19.02 12.46
N GLN A 223 -16.21 -17.95 13.15
CA GLN A 223 -15.36 -17.18 14.05
C GLN A 223 -15.06 -18.03 15.29
N GLN A 224 -14.17 -19.02 15.17
CA GLN A 224 -13.59 -19.69 16.34
C GLN A 224 -12.74 -18.66 17.09
N ASP A 225 -13.18 -18.27 18.29
CA ASP A 225 -12.48 -17.48 19.32
C ASP A 225 -11.28 -16.63 18.83
N ILE A 226 -11.52 -15.71 17.88
CA ILE A 226 -10.50 -14.78 17.32
C ILE A 226 -10.16 -13.66 18.33
N ALA A 227 -10.41 -13.86 19.62
CA ALA A 227 -10.36 -12.79 20.61
C ALA A 227 -8.91 -12.34 20.96
N GLU A 228 -7.89 -13.18 20.71
CA GLU A 228 -6.55 -12.96 21.28
C GLU A 228 -5.49 -12.37 20.34
N GLU A 229 -5.63 -12.42 19.01
CA GLU A 229 -4.57 -11.97 18.06
C GLU A 229 -5.04 -11.02 16.94
N VAL A 230 -6.04 -10.17 17.20
CA VAL A 230 -6.44 -9.15 16.21
C VAL A 230 -5.47 -7.98 16.23
N GLU A 231 -4.72 -7.80 15.14
CA GLU A 231 -3.88 -6.62 14.96
C GLU A 231 -4.75 -5.37 14.81
N ARG A 232 -4.41 -4.32 15.55
CA ARG A 232 -5.17 -3.06 15.54
C ARG A 232 -4.28 -1.92 15.10
N VAL A 233 -4.72 -1.17 14.11
CA VAL A 233 -4.08 0.07 13.71
C VAL A 233 -4.98 1.26 14.01
N SER A 234 -4.36 2.35 14.44
CA SER A 234 -5.04 3.63 14.59
C SER A 234 -4.85 4.44 13.31
N ARG A 235 -5.94 5.02 12.81
CA ARG A 235 -5.96 5.83 11.59
C ARG A 235 -6.58 7.19 11.85
N SER A 236 -6.16 8.16 11.05
CA SER A 236 -6.75 9.51 11.05
C SER A 236 -6.84 10.07 9.65
N ILE A 237 -7.83 10.91 9.42
CA ILE A 237 -8.00 11.73 8.22
C ILE A 237 -8.10 13.17 8.71
N SER A 238 -7.31 14.08 8.16
CA SER A 238 -7.34 15.51 8.50
C SER A 238 -7.33 16.37 7.24
N ILE A 239 -8.28 17.30 7.13
CA ILE A 239 -8.33 18.29 6.05
C ILE A 239 -7.68 19.58 6.55
N ILE A 240 -6.71 20.08 5.80
CA ILE A 240 -5.89 21.23 6.17
C ILE A 240 -6.27 22.44 5.31
N SER A 241 -6.33 23.61 5.93
CA SER A 241 -6.72 24.89 5.32
C SER A 241 -5.69 25.50 4.38
N SER A 242 -4.70 24.73 3.93
CA SER A 242 -3.54 25.20 3.19
C SER A 242 -3.06 24.13 2.22
N PRO A 243 -2.51 24.50 1.05
CA PRO A 243 -1.93 23.56 0.10
C PRO A 243 -0.56 23.01 0.53
N LEU A 244 0.05 23.54 1.61
CA LEU A 244 1.33 23.07 2.16
C LEU A 244 2.45 22.89 1.12
N ASP A 245 2.56 23.83 0.17
CA ASP A 245 3.45 23.72 -1.00
C ASP A 245 4.92 23.39 -0.66
N GLU A 246 5.40 23.81 0.52
CA GLU A 246 6.72 23.50 1.06
C GLU A 246 7.03 21.99 1.13
N LEU A 247 6.00 21.13 1.25
CA LEU A 247 6.13 19.67 1.31
C LEU A 247 6.28 19.01 -0.07
N PHE A 248 5.98 19.75 -1.14
CA PHE A 248 5.89 19.26 -2.52
C PHE A 248 6.90 19.92 -3.46
N PRO A 249 8.20 20.01 -3.09
CA PRO A 249 9.19 20.60 -3.98
C PRO A 249 9.33 19.78 -5.27
N PRO A 250 9.64 20.42 -6.42
CA PRO A 250 9.97 19.70 -7.65
C PRO A 250 11.03 18.64 -7.41
N ILE A 251 10.79 17.44 -7.93
CA ILE A 251 11.62 16.27 -7.63
C ILE A 251 12.92 16.31 -8.44
N ALA A 252 12.80 16.59 -9.73
CA ALA A 252 13.89 16.75 -10.69
C ALA A 252 13.39 17.59 -11.87
N GLU A 253 14.31 18.08 -12.69
CA GLU A 253 13.95 18.77 -13.93
C GLU A 253 13.17 17.85 -14.86
N GLY A 254 12.00 18.30 -15.34
CA GLY A 254 11.10 17.49 -16.18
C GLY A 254 10.32 16.40 -15.45
N ALA A 255 10.48 16.22 -14.14
CA ALA A 255 9.64 15.32 -13.35
C ALA A 255 8.23 15.91 -13.16
N PRO A 256 7.18 15.08 -13.06
CA PRO A 256 5.87 15.56 -12.67
C PRO A 256 5.92 16.20 -11.27
N LEU A 257 5.05 17.18 -11.04
CA LEU A 257 4.90 17.75 -9.70
C LEU A 257 4.38 16.66 -8.75
N PRO A 258 4.99 16.52 -7.56
CA PRO A 258 4.53 15.53 -6.60
C PRO A 258 3.17 15.92 -6.04
N ALA A 259 2.24 14.96 -6.05
CA ALA A 259 0.92 15.15 -5.46
C ALA A 259 0.83 14.63 -4.02
N ALA A 260 1.87 13.94 -3.54
CA ALA A 260 1.92 13.38 -2.19
C ALA A 260 3.32 13.45 -1.58
N ALA A 261 3.38 13.51 -0.24
CA ALA A 261 4.60 13.46 0.56
C ALA A 261 4.41 12.50 1.74
N VAL A 262 5.50 11.84 2.15
CA VAL A 262 5.50 10.90 3.28
C VAL A 262 6.23 11.54 4.46
N MET A 263 5.59 11.58 5.61
CA MET A 263 6.16 12.07 6.87
C MET A 263 6.26 10.92 7.86
N VAL A 264 7.45 10.69 8.41
CA VAL A 264 7.71 9.63 9.38
C VAL A 264 8.11 10.23 10.70
N PHE A 265 7.41 9.86 11.76
CA PHE A 265 7.78 10.13 13.15
C PHE A 265 8.32 8.84 13.75
N PRO A 266 9.64 8.77 14.01
CA PRO A 266 10.25 7.60 14.63
C PRO A 266 9.62 7.26 15.98
N SER A 267 9.72 6.00 16.41
CA SER A 267 9.34 5.60 17.77
C SER A 267 10.02 6.45 18.83
N GLY A 268 9.22 6.97 19.77
CA GLY A 268 9.68 7.86 20.85
C GLY A 268 9.90 9.31 20.44
N SER A 269 9.75 9.67 19.16
CA SER A 269 9.95 11.06 18.71
C SER A 269 8.82 12.01 19.11
N LEU A 270 7.67 11.47 19.53
CA LEU A 270 6.49 12.22 19.98
C LEU A 270 6.27 12.15 21.50
N ASP A 271 7.19 11.53 22.24
CA ASP A 271 7.11 11.51 23.71
C ASP A 271 7.40 12.93 24.24
N GLY A 272 6.36 13.59 24.76
CA GLY A 272 6.48 14.91 25.37
C GLY A 272 7.53 14.88 26.48
N GLY A 273 8.47 15.83 26.44
CA GLY A 273 9.45 15.99 27.51
C GLY A 273 8.74 16.13 28.87
N GLU A 274 9.28 15.42 29.87
CA GLU A 274 9.06 15.52 31.33
C GLU A 274 8.32 14.38 32.06
N THR A 275 7.61 13.46 31.40
CA THR A 275 7.10 12.26 32.11
C THR A 275 8.09 11.10 32.02
N LYS A 276 8.60 10.65 33.18
CA LYS A 276 9.60 9.57 33.36
C LYS A 276 9.20 8.18 32.86
N GLU A 277 8.04 8.03 32.24
CA GLU A 277 7.61 6.82 31.55
C GLU A 277 7.51 7.12 30.05
N ALA A 278 8.66 7.08 29.36
CA ALA A 278 8.72 7.02 27.91
C ALA A 278 8.05 5.72 27.46
N THR A 279 6.75 5.80 27.22
CA THR A 279 5.95 4.71 26.67
C THR A 279 6.21 4.72 25.18
N MET A 280 7.24 3.97 24.76
CA MET A 280 7.65 3.82 23.36
C MET A 280 6.44 3.51 22.49
N HIS A 281 6.03 4.48 21.67
CA HIS A 281 4.97 4.31 20.69
C HIS A 281 5.54 3.69 19.40
N ALA A 282 4.69 2.97 18.65
CA ALA A 282 5.00 2.57 17.29
C ALA A 282 5.29 3.80 16.41
N PRO A 283 6.07 3.67 15.32
CA PRO A 283 6.28 4.79 14.40
C PRO A 283 4.93 5.33 13.89
N VAL A 284 4.85 6.65 13.74
CA VAL A 284 3.69 7.31 13.14
C VAL A 284 4.04 7.72 11.72
N HIS A 285 3.18 7.36 10.78
CA HIS A 285 3.34 7.71 9.39
C HIS A 285 2.18 8.62 8.97
N LEU A 286 2.48 9.73 8.33
CA LEU A 286 1.51 10.60 7.68
C LEU A 286 1.76 10.60 6.17
N MET A 287 0.70 10.44 5.39
CA MET A 287 0.70 10.74 3.96
C MET A 287 -0.07 12.02 3.74
N VAL A 288 0.61 13.05 3.23
CA VAL A 288 0.01 14.34 2.89
C VAL A 288 -0.25 14.35 1.39
N HIS A 289 -1.49 14.55 0.97
CA HIS A 289 -1.86 14.67 -0.43
C HIS A 289 -2.32 16.10 -0.75
N THR A 290 -1.94 16.56 -1.93
CA THR A 290 -2.39 17.82 -2.54
C THR A 290 -3.85 17.70 -3.03
N ALA A 291 -4.47 18.84 -3.36
CA ALA A 291 -5.78 18.88 -4.01
C ALA A 291 -5.81 18.18 -5.39
N GLU A 292 -4.66 18.03 -6.07
CA GLU A 292 -4.55 17.34 -7.36
C GLU A 292 -4.93 15.85 -7.26
N SER A 293 -4.84 15.27 -6.06
CA SER A 293 -5.35 13.93 -5.78
C SER A 293 -6.85 13.78 -6.02
N GLY A 294 -7.62 14.88 -6.10
CA GLY A 294 -9.08 14.86 -6.20
C GLY A 294 -9.79 14.50 -4.89
N GLU A 295 -9.05 14.39 -3.78
CA GLU A 295 -9.60 14.00 -2.47
C GLU A 295 -10.01 15.19 -1.59
N CYS A 296 -9.58 16.41 -1.95
CA CYS A 296 -9.97 17.64 -1.28
C CYS A 296 -10.04 18.84 -2.25
N PRO A 297 -10.77 19.93 -1.93
CA PRO A 297 -10.85 21.11 -2.77
C PRO A 297 -9.50 21.82 -2.99
N ALA A 298 -9.40 22.60 -4.06
CA ALA A 298 -8.24 23.45 -4.34
C ALA A 298 -7.92 24.40 -3.15
N GLY A 299 -6.63 24.58 -2.88
CA GLY A 299 -6.12 25.37 -1.75
C GLY A 299 -6.11 24.62 -0.41
N GLN A 300 -6.44 23.33 -0.40
CA GLN A 300 -6.39 22.46 0.77
C GLN A 300 -5.48 21.26 0.53
N CYS A 301 -5.14 20.58 1.64
CA CYS A 301 -4.49 19.28 1.65
C CYS A 301 -5.27 18.31 2.52
N ILE A 302 -5.10 17.02 2.25
CA ILE A 302 -5.59 15.95 3.10
C ILE A 302 -4.41 15.18 3.69
N ILE A 303 -4.48 14.84 4.98
CA ILE A 303 -3.48 14.08 5.70
C ILE A 303 -4.11 12.77 6.18
N TYR A 304 -3.55 11.66 5.72
CA TYR A 304 -3.84 10.32 6.21
C TYR A 304 -2.78 9.91 7.23
N GLY A 305 -3.17 9.73 8.48
CA GLY A 305 -2.28 9.27 9.55
C GLY A 305 -2.48 7.80 9.89
N HIS A 306 -1.40 7.11 10.23
CA HIS A 306 -1.37 5.69 10.56
C HIS A 306 -0.30 5.37 11.62
N THR A 307 -0.66 4.50 12.57
CA THR A 307 0.29 3.91 13.53
C THR A 307 -0.27 2.61 14.10
N ALA A 308 0.60 1.64 14.40
CA ALA A 308 0.19 0.43 15.12
C ALA A 308 -0.28 0.79 16.53
N THR A 309 -1.33 0.13 17.00
CA THR A 309 -1.88 0.42 18.33
C THR A 309 -1.02 -0.27 19.38
N THR A 310 -0.19 0.50 20.08
CA THR A 310 0.49 0.02 21.29
C THR A 310 -0.42 0.17 22.50
N THR A 311 -0.42 -0.79 23.42
CA THR A 311 -1.08 -0.65 24.73
C THR A 311 -0.14 0.03 25.74
N PRO A 312 -0.59 1.08 26.46
CA PRO A 312 -1.90 1.73 26.38
C PRO A 312 -2.05 2.59 25.12
N SER A 313 -3.21 2.48 24.45
CA SER A 313 -3.52 3.30 23.28
C SER A 313 -3.51 4.78 23.66
N ARG A 314 -2.85 5.62 22.85
CA ARG A 314 -2.91 7.08 22.93
C ARG A 314 -3.83 7.58 21.82
N PRO A 315 -5.13 7.82 22.09
CA PRO A 315 -6.08 8.29 21.08
C PRO A 315 -5.67 9.62 20.45
N SER A 316 -4.79 10.39 21.09
CA SER A 316 -4.35 11.69 20.61
C SER A 316 -3.03 11.67 19.82
N LEU A 317 -2.38 10.51 19.62
CA LEU A 317 -1.05 10.46 19.03
C LEU A 317 -1.03 10.96 17.58
N LEU A 318 -2.01 10.55 16.76
CA LEU A 318 -2.11 10.99 15.37
C LEU A 318 -2.44 12.48 15.25
N SER A 319 -3.39 12.98 16.05
CA SER A 319 -3.67 14.42 16.10
C SER A 319 -2.45 15.23 16.55
N PHE A 320 -1.67 14.71 17.52
CA PHE A 320 -0.46 15.37 17.98
C PHE A 320 0.62 15.39 16.89
N ALA A 321 0.78 14.29 16.14
CA ALA A 321 1.68 14.24 14.99
C ALA A 321 1.27 15.25 13.91
N VAL A 322 -0.02 15.36 13.59
CA VAL A 322 -0.54 16.37 12.65
C VAL A 322 -0.24 17.78 13.16
N SER A 323 -0.49 18.08 14.44
CA SER A 323 -0.15 19.39 15.01
C SER A 323 1.35 19.68 14.92
N LYS A 324 2.21 18.70 15.24
CA LYS A 324 3.67 18.87 15.14
C LYS A 324 4.15 19.08 13.71
N LEU A 325 3.50 18.45 12.74
CA LEU A 325 3.73 18.74 11.33
C LEU A 325 3.39 20.20 11.02
N LEU A 326 2.19 20.67 11.34
CA LEU A 326 1.78 22.03 11.02
C LEU A 326 2.61 23.10 11.75
N GLU A 327 3.03 22.84 13.00
CA GLU A 327 3.92 23.72 13.77
C GLU A 327 5.32 23.84 13.17
N SER A 328 5.79 22.81 12.45
CA SER A 328 7.14 22.79 11.85
C SER A 328 7.24 23.55 10.52
N LEU A 329 6.11 23.90 9.91
CA LEU A 329 6.01 24.55 8.61
C LEU A 329 5.94 26.07 8.75
N THR A 330 6.45 26.81 7.76
CA THR A 330 6.54 28.28 7.82
C THR A 330 5.41 29.00 7.09
N VAL A 331 4.33 28.29 6.77
CA VAL A 331 3.22 28.76 5.94
C VAL A 331 2.44 29.92 6.61
N GLN A 332 2.12 30.96 5.82
CA GLN A 332 1.27 32.08 6.22
C GLN A 332 0.02 32.23 5.32
N PRO A 333 -1.20 32.38 5.88
CA PRO A 333 -1.54 32.24 7.30
C PRO A 333 -1.26 30.83 7.81
N GLN A 334 -1.07 30.68 9.13
CA GLN A 334 -0.75 29.39 9.72
C GLN A 334 -1.82 28.35 9.35
N ALA A 335 -1.38 27.24 8.76
CA ALA A 335 -2.25 26.15 8.37
C ALA A 335 -3.02 25.57 9.58
N GLN A 336 -4.31 25.32 9.39
CA GLN A 336 -5.21 24.79 10.42
C GLN A 336 -5.88 23.51 9.96
N VAL A 337 -6.19 22.64 10.92
CA VAL A 337 -7.06 21.49 10.68
C VAL A 337 -8.51 21.98 10.62
N ILE A 338 -9.16 21.92 9.45
CA ILE A 338 -10.55 22.32 9.26
C ILE A 338 -11.50 21.20 9.69
N TRP A 339 -11.11 19.95 9.43
CA TRP A 339 -11.87 18.77 9.77
C TRP A 339 -10.94 17.62 10.08
N SER A 340 -11.29 16.78 11.05
CA SER A 340 -10.58 15.53 11.28
C SER A 340 -11.50 14.41 11.76
N MET A 341 -11.11 13.18 11.45
CA MET A 341 -11.71 11.95 11.95
C MET A 341 -10.59 10.99 12.37
N GLN A 342 -10.83 10.24 13.43
CA GLN A 342 -9.95 9.15 13.85
C GLN A 342 -10.77 7.89 14.07
N TYR A 343 -10.19 6.75 13.73
CA TYR A 343 -10.82 5.46 13.89
C TYR A 343 -9.77 4.37 14.08
N GLN A 344 -10.19 3.23 14.64
CA GLN A 344 -9.37 2.04 14.72
C GLN A 344 -9.82 1.04 13.67
N GLN A 345 -8.86 0.43 13.00
CA GLN A 345 -9.10 -0.65 12.07
C GLN A 345 -8.51 -1.93 12.67
N CYS A 346 -9.37 -2.94 12.80
CA CYS A 346 -8.99 -4.28 13.19
C CYS A 346 -8.65 -5.06 11.92
N HIS A 347 -7.53 -5.77 11.94
CA HIS A 347 -7.17 -6.73 10.92
C HIS A 347 -7.24 -8.12 11.54
N PRO A 348 -8.17 -8.99 11.10
CA PRO A 348 -8.19 -10.36 11.57
C PRO A 348 -6.88 -11.05 11.18
N PRO A 349 -6.35 -11.95 12.02
CA PRO A 349 -5.17 -12.72 11.67
C PRO A 349 -5.43 -13.47 10.37
N SER A 350 -4.40 -13.57 9.51
CA SER A 350 -4.47 -14.35 8.26
C SER A 350 -4.76 -15.81 8.59
N THR A 351 -6.03 -16.21 8.50
CA THR A 351 -6.46 -17.58 8.79
C THR A 351 -6.12 -18.49 7.63
N THR A 352 -5.21 -19.44 7.85
CA THR A 352 -4.97 -20.60 6.96
C THR A 352 -6.02 -21.70 7.20
N SER A 353 -7.29 -21.30 7.41
CA SER A 353 -8.35 -22.29 7.56
C SER A 353 -8.53 -23.02 6.22
N LYS A 354 -8.58 -24.35 6.26
CA LYS A 354 -8.94 -25.15 5.08
C LYS A 354 -10.36 -24.77 4.70
N SER A 355 -10.50 -23.93 3.69
CA SER A 355 -11.80 -23.62 3.14
C SER A 355 -12.35 -24.89 2.47
N PRO A 356 -13.68 -25.11 2.50
CA PRO A 356 -14.32 -26.18 1.74
C PRO A 356 -13.90 -26.12 0.26
N ASP A 357 -13.96 -27.26 -0.44
CA ASP A 357 -13.70 -27.30 -1.88
C ASP A 357 -14.54 -26.23 -2.61
N ASN A 358 -13.88 -25.39 -3.40
CA ASN A 358 -14.45 -24.27 -4.18
C ASN A 358 -14.97 -23.04 -3.40
N VAL A 359 -14.67 -22.89 -2.11
CA VAL A 359 -14.82 -21.62 -1.38
C VAL A 359 -13.43 -21.00 -1.19
N PHE A 360 -13.23 -19.79 -1.69
CA PHE A 360 -11.94 -19.11 -1.73
C PHE A 360 -11.96 -17.87 -0.85
N LEU A 361 -11.16 -17.89 0.22
CA LEU A 361 -10.97 -16.73 1.09
C LEU A 361 -9.86 -15.84 0.50
N CYS A 362 -10.22 -14.64 0.07
CA CYS A 362 -9.24 -13.63 -0.32
C CYS A 362 -8.54 -13.08 0.93
N GLN A 363 -7.23 -12.89 0.85
CA GLN A 363 -6.46 -12.26 1.92
C GLN A 363 -6.92 -10.82 2.14
N ASP A 364 -7.19 -10.48 3.40
CA ASP A 364 -7.48 -9.10 3.79
C ASP A 364 -6.27 -8.20 3.51
N ILE A 365 -6.51 -7.02 2.94
CA ILE A 365 -5.44 -6.05 2.69
C ILE A 365 -4.94 -5.55 4.04
N PHE A 366 -3.68 -5.88 4.36
CA PHE A 366 -3.02 -5.40 5.56
C PHE A 366 -3.11 -3.86 5.61
N PRO A 367 -3.51 -3.25 6.75
CA PRO A 367 -3.80 -1.83 6.81
C PRO A 367 -2.53 -0.97 6.93
N SER A 368 -1.52 -1.24 6.09
CA SER A 368 -0.35 -0.38 5.85
C SER A 368 -0.73 0.86 5.03
N LEU A 369 0.20 1.83 4.98
CA LEU A 369 0.14 2.94 4.04
C LEU A 369 0.74 2.57 2.67
N VAL A 370 1.40 1.42 2.55
CA VAL A 370 2.00 0.90 1.32
C VAL A 370 1.17 -0.29 0.84
N LEU A 371 0.89 -0.35 -0.47
CA LEU A 371 0.28 -1.54 -1.07
C LEU A 371 1.30 -2.69 -1.14
N GLU A 372 0.99 -3.80 -0.48
CA GLU A 372 1.77 -5.03 -0.56
C GLU A 372 1.45 -5.85 -1.80
N ASP A 373 2.48 -6.50 -2.37
CA ASP A 373 2.32 -7.28 -3.59
C ASP A 373 1.67 -8.66 -3.35
N ASP A 374 1.52 -9.07 -2.09
CA ASP A 374 0.87 -10.33 -1.70
C ASP A 374 -0.60 -10.35 -2.13
N VAL A 375 -1.30 -9.21 -2.07
CA VAL A 375 -2.71 -9.07 -2.47
C VAL A 375 -2.94 -9.58 -3.89
N LEU A 376 -2.09 -9.19 -4.84
CA LEU A 376 -2.25 -9.62 -6.24
C LEU A 376 -1.81 -11.07 -6.45
N ARG A 377 -0.83 -11.56 -5.67
CA ARG A 377 -0.41 -12.97 -5.73
C ARG A 377 -1.53 -13.89 -5.25
N ASP A 378 -2.22 -13.51 -4.19
CA ASP A 378 -3.38 -14.23 -3.67
C ASP A 378 -4.52 -14.29 -4.70
N VAL A 379 -4.91 -13.14 -5.26
CA VAL A 379 -5.92 -13.07 -6.33
C VAL A 379 -5.54 -13.93 -7.54
N ARG A 380 -4.26 -13.95 -7.93
CA ARG A 380 -3.78 -14.83 -9.01
C ARG A 380 -3.93 -16.29 -8.64
N SER A 381 -3.53 -16.69 -7.43
CA SER A 381 -3.65 -18.07 -6.96
C SER A 381 -5.11 -18.55 -7.00
N ILE A 382 -6.05 -17.72 -6.52
CA ILE A 382 -7.48 -18.02 -6.56
C ILE A 382 -7.97 -18.14 -8.00
N TRP A 383 -7.59 -17.21 -8.88
CA TRP A 383 -7.93 -17.26 -10.30
C TRP A 383 -7.39 -18.53 -10.97
N GLU A 384 -6.15 -18.93 -10.68
CA GLU A 384 -5.54 -20.15 -11.20
C GLU A 384 -6.35 -21.39 -10.77
N SER A 385 -6.72 -21.48 -9.49
CA SER A 385 -7.55 -22.57 -8.96
C SER A 385 -8.94 -22.66 -9.59
N ILE A 386 -9.60 -21.52 -9.85
CA ILE A 386 -10.94 -21.50 -10.44
C ILE A 386 -10.93 -21.90 -11.92
N THR A 387 -9.84 -21.63 -12.64
CA THR A 387 -9.82 -21.69 -14.11
C THR A 387 -9.28 -22.99 -14.72
N GLU A 388 -8.93 -24.02 -13.95
CA GLU A 388 -8.29 -25.24 -14.51
C GLU A 388 -9.23 -26.11 -15.36
N LYS A 389 -9.00 -26.16 -16.70
CA LYS A 389 -9.03 -27.39 -17.52
C LYS A 389 -8.50 -27.32 -18.98
N ASP A 390 -8.37 -26.18 -19.67
CA ASP A 390 -7.71 -26.14 -21.00
C ASP A 390 -7.15 -24.75 -21.35
N ALA A 391 -6.15 -24.71 -22.25
CA ALA A 391 -5.37 -23.58 -22.79
C ALA A 391 -5.81 -22.17 -22.30
N LYS A 392 -5.21 -21.71 -21.20
CA LYS A 392 -5.62 -20.48 -20.51
C LYS A 392 -5.00 -19.23 -21.15
N PRO A 393 -5.76 -18.12 -21.27
CA PRO A 393 -5.16 -16.80 -21.48
C PRO A 393 -4.29 -16.42 -20.28
N PRO A 394 -3.24 -15.61 -20.47
CA PRO A 394 -2.40 -15.16 -19.35
C PRO A 394 -3.21 -14.31 -18.35
N PHE A 395 -2.91 -14.45 -17.06
CA PHE A 395 -3.56 -13.70 -15.98
C PHE A 395 -3.58 -12.20 -16.28
N MET A 396 -4.74 -11.55 -16.09
CA MET A 396 -4.95 -10.12 -16.34
C MET A 396 -4.41 -9.66 -17.70
N THR A 397 -4.70 -10.41 -18.76
CA THR A 397 -4.41 -10.02 -20.14
C THR A 397 -5.71 -10.05 -20.93
N PHE A 398 -6.12 -8.89 -21.44
CA PHE A 398 -7.36 -8.73 -22.19
C PHE A 398 -7.04 -8.43 -23.67
N GLU A 399 -7.78 -9.06 -24.57
CA GLU A 399 -7.64 -8.83 -26.02
C GLU A 399 -8.12 -7.42 -26.40
N ASP A 400 -7.49 -6.84 -27.42
CA ASP A 400 -8.01 -5.60 -28.03
C ASP A 400 -9.35 -5.89 -28.68
N ARG A 401 -10.35 -5.07 -28.37
CA ARG A 401 -11.61 -5.12 -29.10
C ARG A 401 -11.43 -4.42 -30.45
N GLU A 402 -11.77 -5.12 -31.53
CA GLU A 402 -11.91 -4.49 -32.85
C GLU A 402 -12.87 -3.29 -32.74
N GLY A 403 -12.37 -2.10 -33.06
CA GLY A 403 -13.18 -0.87 -33.21
C GLY A 403 -12.92 0.27 -32.23
N MET A 404 -12.04 0.12 -31.24
CA MET A 404 -11.76 1.19 -30.26
C MET A 404 -10.56 2.09 -30.60
N ASP A 405 -9.77 1.73 -31.63
CA ASP A 405 -8.58 2.47 -32.08
C ASP A 405 -8.81 3.15 -33.44
N SER A 406 -9.88 3.94 -33.55
CA SER A 406 -10.11 4.83 -34.70
C SER A 406 -10.07 6.31 -34.32
N GLY A 407 -9.19 6.66 -33.37
CA GLY A 407 -8.85 8.03 -33.02
C GLY A 407 -7.65 8.53 -33.82
N GLU A 408 -7.94 9.33 -34.84
CA GLU A 408 -7.08 10.41 -35.38
C GLU A 408 -5.65 10.03 -35.81
N LYS A 409 -5.53 9.56 -37.05
CA LYS A 409 -4.39 9.99 -37.89
C LYS A 409 -4.85 11.24 -38.62
N ASP A 410 -4.40 12.39 -38.15
CA ASP A 410 -4.43 13.63 -38.91
C ASP A 410 -3.66 13.40 -40.22
N ASP A 411 -4.40 13.48 -41.31
CA ASP A 411 -3.90 13.45 -42.68
C ASP A 411 -3.39 14.86 -42.99
N ASP A 412 -2.15 15.15 -42.59
CA ASP A 412 -1.40 16.31 -43.09
C ASP A 412 -1.02 16.00 -44.55
N GLY A 413 -1.95 16.31 -45.46
CA GLY A 413 -1.70 16.38 -46.88
C GLY A 413 -0.82 17.58 -47.20
N ASP A 414 0.47 17.33 -47.44
CA ASP A 414 1.37 18.28 -48.10
C ASP A 414 0.85 18.61 -49.51
N GLU A 415 0.32 19.82 -49.69
CA GLU A 415 0.15 20.43 -51.00
C GLU A 415 1.52 20.86 -51.54
N ASP A 416 2.12 19.99 -52.36
CA ASP A 416 3.29 20.33 -53.17
C ASP A 416 2.92 21.35 -54.26
N ILE A 417 3.53 22.53 -54.15
CA ILE A 417 3.57 23.57 -55.18
C ILE A 417 4.52 23.11 -56.30
N SER A 418 4.00 22.89 -57.51
CA SER A 418 4.75 23.10 -58.76
C SER A 418 3.85 23.49 -59.92
#